data_AF-A0A4W5NAQ3-F1
#
_entry.id   AF-A0A4W5NAQ3-F1
#
_cell.length_a   1.000
_cell.length_b   1.000
_cell.length_c   1.000
_cell.angle_alpha   90.00
_cell.angle_beta   90.00
_cell.angle_gamma   90.00
#
_symmetry.space_group_name_H-M   'P 1'
#
loop_
_entity.id
_entity.type
_entity.pdbx_description
1 polymer ?
#
loop_
_entity_poly.entity_id
_entity_poly.type
_entity_poly.pdbx_seq_one_letter_code
_entity_poly.pdbx_strand_id
1 'polypeptide(L)'
;RTFKLVQVTQPHYTNESWRLSGPHRLQNELLTCDPKYYSVAELLLATLEDLLEVHLKTFKWHLTQDVLEGFRHIPVSQLENADRLDNAKKMVETYGPEGAVKISIEILRKMNQNQLSDRLKNHYNEGETTEAAD
;
A
#
# COMPACT_ATOMS: atom_id res chain seq x y z
N ARG A 1 30.42 24.77 -36.65
CA ARG A 1 29.43 23.71 -36.34
C ARG A 1 29.84 23.07 -35.03
N THR A 2 29.12 23.36 -33.95
CA THR A 2 29.25 22.70 -32.65
C THR A 2 27.89 22.83 -31.98
N PHE A 3 27.23 21.70 -31.77
CA PHE A 3 25.91 21.62 -31.14
C PHE A 3 26.06 21.83 -29.63
N LYS A 4 25.29 22.75 -29.03
CA LYS A 4 25.12 22.83 -27.58
C LYS A 4 23.90 21.99 -27.20
N LEU A 5 24.07 21.10 -26.20
CA LEU A 5 22.99 20.34 -25.59
C LEU A 5 21.93 21.31 -25.04
N VAL A 6 20.67 21.09 -25.41
CA VAL A 6 19.51 21.74 -24.80
C VAL A 6 19.28 21.10 -23.44
N GLN A 7 19.43 21.87 -22.38
CA GLN A 7 18.93 21.51 -21.06
C GLN A 7 17.40 21.62 -21.11
N VAL A 8 16.71 20.50 -20.89
CA VAL A 8 15.25 20.46 -20.76
C VAL A 8 14.91 21.08 -19.40
N THR A 9 14.41 22.31 -19.42
CA THR A 9 13.95 23.02 -18.22
C THR A 9 12.59 22.46 -17.77
N GLN A 10 12.50 22.04 -16.50
CA GLN A 10 11.28 21.61 -15.84
C GLN A 10 10.24 22.75 -15.82
N PRO A 11 8.95 22.50 -16.14
CA PRO A 11 7.93 23.54 -16.12
C PRO A 11 7.57 23.91 -14.67
N HIS A 12 7.61 25.22 -14.38
CA HIS A 12 7.06 25.80 -13.17
C HIS A 12 5.53 25.69 -13.21
N TYR A 13 4.96 24.79 -12.41
CA TYR A 13 3.51 24.69 -12.23
C TYR A 13 3.02 25.77 -11.26
N THR A 14 2.22 26.71 -11.77
CA THR A 14 1.57 27.75 -10.95
C THR A 14 0.31 27.21 -10.27
N ASN A 15 0.14 27.59 -9.01
CA ASN A 15 -0.66 26.96 -7.97
C ASN A 15 -2.12 27.43 -7.90
N GLU A 16 -2.91 27.39 -8.98
CA GLU A 16 -4.32 27.87 -8.91
C GLU A 16 -5.39 27.00 -9.58
N SER A 17 -5.05 25.78 -10.04
CA SER A 17 -6.04 24.85 -10.66
C SER A 17 -6.81 23.98 -9.65
N TRP A 18 -6.32 23.85 -8.41
CA TRP A 18 -6.83 22.89 -7.41
C TRP A 18 -8.03 23.40 -6.57
N ARG A 19 -8.46 24.67 -6.71
CA ARG A 19 -9.55 25.24 -5.88
C ARG A 19 -10.96 24.81 -6.28
N LEU A 20 -11.16 24.18 -7.44
CA LEU A 20 -12.50 23.84 -7.95
C LEU A 20 -12.89 22.37 -7.78
N SER A 21 -11.98 21.52 -7.30
CA SER A 21 -12.24 20.09 -7.07
C SER A 21 -12.04 19.79 -5.59
N GLY A 22 -13.14 19.65 -4.85
CA GLY A 22 -13.11 19.54 -3.38
C GLY A 22 -12.19 18.43 -2.84
N PRO A 23 -11.78 18.54 -1.57
CA PRO A 23 -10.66 17.80 -0.97
C PRO A 23 -10.86 16.28 -0.83
N HIS A 24 -12.03 15.73 -1.16
CA HIS A 24 -12.32 14.32 -0.92
C HIS A 24 -11.93 13.38 -2.08
N ARG A 25 -11.82 13.90 -3.32
CA ARG A 25 -11.41 13.08 -4.49
C ARG A 25 -9.89 13.08 -4.68
N LEU A 26 -9.23 14.18 -4.34
CA LEU A 26 -7.79 14.34 -4.54
C LEU A 26 -6.94 13.57 -3.52
N GLN A 27 -7.47 13.17 -2.36
CA GLN A 27 -6.73 12.35 -1.40
C GLN A 27 -6.40 10.97 -1.98
N ASN A 28 -7.33 10.35 -2.72
CA ASN A 28 -7.09 9.04 -3.31
C ASN A 28 -6.16 9.13 -4.54
N GLU A 29 -6.17 10.26 -5.25
CA GLU A 29 -5.33 10.47 -6.44
C GLU A 29 -3.90 10.90 -6.07
N LEU A 30 -3.71 11.71 -5.01
CA LEU A 30 -2.39 12.11 -4.52
C LEU A 30 -1.65 10.94 -3.83
N LEU A 31 -2.37 9.99 -3.22
CA LEU A 31 -1.80 8.79 -2.60
C LEU A 31 -1.10 7.88 -3.63
N THR A 32 -1.56 7.89 -4.89
CA THR A 32 -0.95 7.09 -5.97
C THR A 32 0.37 7.65 -6.50
N CYS A 33 0.75 8.87 -6.10
CA CYS A 33 2.02 9.50 -6.47
C CYS A 33 3.10 9.40 -5.38
N ASP A 34 2.79 8.86 -4.20
CA ASP A 34 3.77 8.63 -3.15
C ASP A 34 4.55 7.33 -3.43
N PRO A 35 5.88 7.36 -3.60
CA PRO A 35 6.69 6.16 -3.81
C PRO A 35 6.49 5.10 -2.72
N LYS A 36 6.21 5.51 -1.48
CA LYS A 36 5.97 4.61 -0.35
C LYS A 36 4.65 3.86 -0.49
N TYR A 37 3.61 4.49 -1.05
CA TYR A 37 2.32 3.84 -1.32
C TYR A 37 2.50 2.66 -2.28
N TYR A 38 3.16 2.90 -3.41
CA TYR A 38 3.34 1.89 -4.44
C TYR A 38 4.24 0.75 -3.95
N SER A 39 5.37 1.09 -3.31
CA SER A 39 6.29 0.10 -2.74
C SER A 39 5.62 -0.81 -1.71
N VAL A 40 4.78 -0.25 -0.82
CA VAL A 40 4.04 -1.07 0.15
C VAL A 40 2.97 -1.93 -0.53
N ALA A 41 2.27 -1.40 -1.53
CA ALA A 41 1.28 -2.18 -2.27
C ALA A 41 1.93 -3.36 -3.01
N GLU A 42 3.12 -3.19 -3.59
CA GLU A 42 3.89 -4.27 -4.21
C GLU A 42 4.37 -5.31 -3.19
N LEU A 43 4.87 -4.87 -2.04
CA LEU A 43 5.32 -5.76 -0.97
C LEU A 43 4.16 -6.61 -0.42
N LEU A 44 2.99 -5.99 -0.23
CA LEU A 44 1.78 -6.69 0.17
C LEU A 44 1.29 -7.65 -0.92
N LEU A 45 1.31 -7.23 -2.19
CA LEU A 45 0.97 -8.10 -3.31
C LEU A 45 1.81 -9.38 -3.29
N ALA A 46 3.14 -9.26 -3.24
CA ALA A 46 4.04 -10.42 -3.21
C ALA A 46 3.71 -11.36 -2.04
N THR A 47 3.36 -10.79 -0.88
CA THR A 47 2.95 -11.58 0.29
C THR A 47 1.61 -12.29 0.07
N LEU A 48 0.64 -11.66 -0.59
CA LEU A 48 -0.67 -12.25 -0.91
C LEU A 48 -0.60 -13.28 -2.04
N GLU A 49 0.38 -13.17 -2.94
CA GLU A 49 0.67 -14.17 -3.98
C GLU A 49 1.23 -15.47 -3.41
N ASP A 50 2.03 -15.38 -2.35
CA ASP A 50 2.53 -16.55 -1.60
C ASP A 50 1.43 -17.26 -0.78
N LEU A 51 0.23 -16.69 -0.67
CA LEU A 51 -0.92 -17.33 -0.02
C LEU A 51 -1.71 -18.21 -0.98
N LEU A 52 -1.92 -19.47 -0.55
CA LEU A 52 -2.93 -20.34 -1.14
C LEU A 52 -4.32 -19.71 -1.09
N GLU A 53 -5.18 -20.06 -2.05
CA GLU A 53 -6.52 -19.48 -2.19
C GLU A 53 -7.37 -19.60 -0.92
N VAL A 54 -7.27 -20.74 -0.20
CA VAL A 54 -7.96 -20.94 1.08
C VAL A 54 -7.46 -19.96 2.16
N HIS A 55 -6.16 -19.70 2.22
CA HIS A 55 -5.59 -18.76 3.17
C HIS A 55 -5.90 -17.31 2.79
N LEU A 56 -5.92 -16.99 1.49
CA LEU A 56 -6.33 -15.68 1.00
C LEU A 56 -7.80 -15.38 1.38
N LYS A 57 -8.70 -16.36 1.27
CA LYS A 57 -10.10 -16.20 1.73
C LYS A 57 -10.16 -15.90 3.23
N THR A 58 -9.40 -16.63 4.04
CA THR A 58 -9.30 -16.37 5.49
C THR A 58 -8.70 -14.99 5.78
N PHE A 59 -7.70 -14.57 5.00
CA PHE A 59 -7.07 -13.25 5.11
C PHE A 59 -8.10 -12.13 4.89
N LYS A 60 -8.84 -12.22 3.77
CA LYS A 60 -9.91 -11.28 3.43
C LYS A 60 -11.00 -11.28 4.48
N TRP A 61 -11.38 -12.44 5.01
CA TRP A 61 -12.33 -12.53 6.10
C TRP A 61 -11.84 -11.74 7.32
N HIS A 62 -10.59 -11.87 7.75
CA HIS A 62 -10.07 -11.08 8.88
C HIS A 62 -10.10 -9.57 8.65
N LEU A 63 -9.89 -9.09 7.42
CA LEU A 63 -10.01 -7.66 7.09
C LEU A 63 -11.43 -7.10 7.29
N THR A 64 -12.44 -7.97 7.27
CA THR A 64 -13.85 -7.61 7.48
C THR A 64 -14.28 -7.65 8.94
N GLN A 65 -13.45 -8.21 9.82
CA GLN A 65 -13.78 -8.40 11.22
C GLN A 65 -13.29 -7.22 12.06
N ASP A 66 -14.06 -6.87 13.08
CA ASP A 66 -13.73 -5.81 14.05
C ASP A 66 -12.79 -6.31 15.18
N VAL A 67 -12.03 -7.39 14.91
CA VAL A 67 -11.26 -8.15 15.93
C VAL A 67 -9.81 -7.64 16.03
N LEU A 68 -9.46 -6.60 15.27
CA LEU A 68 -8.12 -6.00 15.25
C LEU A 68 -8.25 -4.58 15.84
N GLU A 69 -8.05 -4.50 17.14
CA GLU A 69 -8.24 -3.27 17.92
C GLU A 69 -7.44 -2.10 17.31
N GLY A 70 -8.12 -0.98 17.06
CA GLY A 70 -7.52 0.22 16.47
C GLY A 70 -7.50 0.26 14.94
N PHE A 71 -8.01 -0.76 14.23
CA PHE A 71 -8.10 -0.76 12.77
C PHE A 71 -9.56 -0.77 12.29
N ARG A 72 -9.86 0.07 11.28
CA ARG A 72 -11.18 0.12 10.65
C ARG A 72 -11.39 -1.12 9.77
N HIS A 73 -12.47 -1.88 9.98
CA HIS A 73 -12.80 -3.00 9.09
C HIS A 73 -13.10 -2.55 7.64
N ILE A 74 -12.76 -3.37 6.66
CA ILE A 74 -13.10 -3.18 5.25
C ILE A 74 -14.41 -3.92 4.96
N PRO A 75 -15.42 -3.29 4.34
CA PRO A 75 -16.67 -3.97 3.99
C PRO A 75 -16.45 -5.16 3.04
N VAL A 76 -17.18 -6.26 3.28
CA VAL A 76 -17.11 -7.49 2.45
C VAL A 76 -17.28 -7.18 0.96
N SER A 77 -18.20 -6.29 0.62
CA SER A 77 -18.50 -5.90 -0.77
C SER A 77 -17.31 -5.27 -1.51
N GLN A 78 -16.33 -4.72 -0.79
CA GLN A 78 -15.11 -4.18 -1.39
C GLN A 78 -14.03 -5.25 -1.63
N LEU A 79 -14.18 -6.43 -1.02
CA LEU A 79 -13.20 -7.52 -1.10
C LEU A 79 -13.71 -8.69 -1.94
N GLU A 80 -15.02 -8.95 -2.00
CA GLU A 80 -15.61 -10.19 -2.56
C GLU A 80 -15.04 -10.58 -3.93
N ASN A 81 -14.91 -9.63 -4.86
CA ASN A 81 -14.41 -9.85 -6.22
C ASN A 81 -13.04 -9.19 -6.52
N ALA A 82 -12.38 -8.64 -5.51
CA ALA A 82 -11.08 -8.02 -5.66
C ALA A 82 -9.99 -9.09 -5.85
N ASP A 83 -9.13 -8.89 -6.87
CA ASP A 83 -7.93 -9.70 -7.07
C ASP A 83 -6.84 -9.38 -6.02
N ARG A 84 -5.70 -10.07 -6.05
CA ARG A 84 -4.64 -9.87 -5.04
C ARG A 84 -4.09 -8.44 -5.05
N LEU A 85 -3.96 -7.81 -6.22
CA LEU A 85 -3.47 -6.45 -6.37
C LEU A 85 -4.50 -5.44 -5.85
N ASP A 86 -5.77 -5.63 -6.18
CA ASP A 86 -6.86 -4.81 -5.69
C ASP A 86 -6.97 -4.87 -4.16
N ASN A 87 -6.82 -6.06 -3.57
CA ASN A 87 -6.78 -6.22 -2.12
C ASN A 87 -5.59 -5.48 -1.51
N ALA A 88 -4.39 -5.63 -2.06
CA ALA A 88 -3.19 -4.93 -1.58
C ALA A 88 -3.37 -3.41 -1.61
N LYS A 89 -3.80 -2.85 -2.76
CA LYS A 89 -4.10 -1.42 -2.90
C LYS A 89 -5.15 -0.97 -1.89
N LYS A 90 -6.24 -1.72 -1.76
CA LYS A 90 -7.33 -1.38 -0.82
C LYS A 90 -6.84 -1.31 0.63
N MET A 91 -5.92 -2.18 1.02
CA MET A 91 -5.32 -2.14 2.35
C MET A 91 -4.50 -0.86 2.56
N VAL A 92 -3.67 -0.47 1.59
CA VAL A 92 -2.89 0.77 1.68
C VAL A 92 -3.79 2.01 1.66
N GLU A 93 -4.84 2.02 0.83
CA GLU A 93 -5.85 3.10 0.82
C GLU A 93 -6.56 3.24 2.17
N THR A 94 -6.90 2.11 2.82
CA THR A 94 -7.70 2.12 4.05
C THR A 94 -6.86 2.43 5.29
N TYR A 95 -5.64 1.90 5.36
CA TYR A 95 -4.82 1.91 6.57
C TYR A 95 -3.57 2.80 6.47
N GLY A 96 -3.25 3.32 5.28
CA GLY A 96 -1.96 3.92 4.97
C GLY A 96 -0.83 2.88 4.84
N PRO A 97 0.35 3.26 4.32
CA PRO A 97 1.47 2.33 4.10
C PRO A 97 1.89 1.57 5.36
N GLU A 98 2.14 2.28 6.46
CA GLU A 98 2.56 1.69 7.74
C GLU A 98 1.45 0.83 8.34
N GLY A 99 0.21 1.31 8.29
CA GLY A 99 -0.94 0.61 8.85
C GLY A 99 -1.25 -0.67 8.09
N ALA A 100 -1.13 -0.65 6.76
CA ALA A 100 -1.35 -1.80 5.90
C ALA A 100 -0.33 -2.92 6.16
N VAL A 101 0.93 -2.58 6.40
CA VAL A 101 1.95 -3.59 6.80
C VAL A 101 1.64 -4.15 8.19
N LYS A 102 1.36 -3.29 9.17
CA LYS A 102 1.05 -3.71 10.54
C LYS A 102 -0.14 -4.68 10.61
N ILE A 103 -1.24 -4.34 9.95
CA ILE A 103 -2.45 -5.17 9.96
C ILE A 103 -2.22 -6.51 9.27
N SER A 104 -1.42 -6.52 8.19
CA SER A 104 -1.09 -7.74 7.46
C SER A 104 -0.28 -8.71 8.31
N ILE A 105 0.72 -8.21 9.04
CA ILE A 105 1.53 -9.02 9.97
C ILE A 105 0.64 -9.66 11.05
N GLU A 106 -0.25 -8.87 11.66
CA GLU A 106 -1.18 -9.36 12.69
C GLU A 106 -2.11 -10.46 12.15
N ILE A 107 -2.69 -10.26 10.96
CA ILE A 107 -3.58 -11.24 10.33
C ILE A 107 -2.81 -12.52 9.99
N LEU A 108 -1.63 -12.42 9.38
CA LEU A 108 -0.79 -13.57 9.02
C LEU A 108 -0.45 -14.41 10.25
N ARG A 109 -0.14 -13.78 11.39
CA ARG A 109 0.08 -14.48 12.66
C ARG A 109 -1.18 -15.18 13.17
N LYS A 110 -2.34 -14.53 13.12
CA LYS A 110 -3.63 -15.12 13.52
C LYS A 110 -4.00 -16.37 12.72
N MET A 111 -3.57 -16.45 11.46
CA MET A 111 -3.78 -17.63 10.61
C MET A 111 -2.59 -18.61 10.59
N ASN A 112 -1.64 -18.46 11.52
CA ASN A 112 -0.43 -19.27 11.63
C ASN A 112 0.51 -19.22 10.41
N GLN A 113 0.42 -18.19 9.56
CA GLN A 113 1.36 -17.92 8.46
C GLN A 113 2.58 -17.14 8.96
N ASN A 114 3.22 -17.64 10.02
CA ASN A 114 4.28 -16.92 10.75
C ASN A 114 5.49 -16.61 9.88
N GLN A 115 5.89 -17.54 9.00
CA GLN A 115 7.01 -17.35 8.08
C GLN A 115 6.77 -16.18 7.11
N LEU A 116 5.54 -16.04 6.59
CA LEU A 116 5.18 -14.92 5.72
C LEU A 116 5.11 -13.60 6.51
N SER A 117 4.60 -13.63 7.75
CA SER A 117 4.62 -12.48 8.66
C SER A 117 6.05 -11.96 8.88
N ASP A 118 6.99 -12.86 9.16
CA ASP A 118 8.37 -12.46 9.45
C ASP A 118 9.10 -11.95 8.20
N ARG A 119 8.88 -12.59 7.03
CA ARG A 119 9.39 -12.09 5.74
C ARG A 119 8.87 -10.69 5.44
N LEU A 120 7.55 -10.48 5.55
CA LEU A 120 6.93 -9.17 5.33
C LEU A 120 7.52 -8.10 6.25
N LYS A 121 7.66 -8.41 7.54
CA LYS A 121 8.24 -7.50 8.53
C LYS A 121 9.69 -7.13 8.19
N ASN A 122 10.50 -8.11 7.82
CA ASN A 122 11.92 -7.90 7.53
C ASN A 122 12.10 -7.03 6.28
N HIS A 123 11.42 -7.35 5.18
CA HIS A 123 11.49 -6.57 3.94
C HIS A 123 11.02 -5.13 4.12
N TYR A 124 9.99 -4.91 4.94
CA TYR A 124 9.55 -3.55 5.25
C TYR A 124 10.61 -2.74 6.01
N ASN A 125 11.24 -3.32 7.02
CA ASN A 125 12.27 -2.62 7.80
C ASN A 125 13.56 -2.40 7.00
N GLU A 126 13.94 -3.34 6.14
CA GLU A 126 15.10 -3.21 5.25
C GLU A 126 14.96 -2.00 4.30
N GLY A 127 13.74 -1.69 3.85
CA GLY A 127 13.44 -0.51 3.04
C GLY A 127 13.48 0.82 3.79
N GLU A 128 13.35 0.84 5.12
CA GLU A 128 13.43 2.08 5.93
C GLU A 128 14.87 2.44 6.35
N THR A 129 15.85 1.55 6.14
CA THR A 129 17.20 1.71 6.71
C THR A 129 18.23 2.33 5.74
N THR A 130 17.87 2.59 4.47
CA THR A 130 18.82 3.04 3.43
C THR A 130 18.95 4.55 3.23
N GLU A 131 18.31 5.40 4.05
CA GLU A 131 18.37 6.87 3.91
C GLU A 131 19.20 7.57 5.01
N ALA A 132 20.21 6.89 5.58
CA ALA A 132 21.06 7.44 6.66
C ALA A 132 22.58 7.26 6.47
N ALA A 133 23.08 7.03 5.25
CA ALA A 133 24.52 7.01 4.99
C ALA A 133 24.87 7.34 3.53
N ASP A 134 24.93 8.63 3.17
CA ASP A 134 26.10 9.35 2.63
C ASP A 134 25.70 10.79 2.22
#